data_AF-A0AAV9USJ7-F1
#
_entry.id   AF-A0AAV9USJ7-F1
#
_cell.length_a   1.000
_cell.length_b   1.000
_cell.length_c   1.000
_cell.angle_alpha   90.00
_cell.angle_beta   90.00
_cell.angle_gamma   90.00
#
_symmetry.space_group_name_H-M   'P 1'
#
loop_
_entity.id
_entity.type
_entity.pdbx_description
1 polymer ?
#
loop_
_entity_poly.entity_id
_entity_poly.type
_entity_poly.pdbx_seq_one_letter_code
_entity_poly.pdbx_strand_id
1 'polypeptide(L)'
;MFNLVKFARAAPCTKPLLGFAAMALMISFIFSTVIVTAGKQQSSKGLYIVSFEYDVPTGNSRLVRRQEEDAETTTIVQTRPISTVSQTRTVAPEPTEDPAPSDDKKPTSSSSVMPTPTPNLKLQEKFKQSVQSLIQDDNMNSTIQFNHARVSYSGICVEVISMEGIKGAQWICGTVNTTEVLGATAGGDPFDLIGIAAFFKDKIAFSLPWWVSTVCLGVAMLCQMVLMIPFLPIPPVVQRVAAVLSLLGCMALLGGLVLQHVASSTVASLALKLTIGTVNAHVGRMNQALGWTGFALSLLATIGIWVVVAAEMALEKGERMIDQAADAAIGKVESSLPFRTPSQNRNFSGSSTASSGLGRSLRDNGPDVLRGLAKAKTRGEVLSAVAGGFRNEKNHPPPHHMV
;
A
#
# COMPACT_ATOMS: atom_id res chain seq x y z
N MET A 1 17.26 37.40 -0.02
CA MET A 1 16.87 37.37 1.40
C MET A 1 15.89 36.22 1.60
N PHE A 2 16.33 35.16 2.28
CA PHE A 2 15.50 33.99 2.59
C PHE A 2 14.38 34.41 3.55
N ASN A 3 13.12 34.31 3.10
CA ASN A 3 11.95 34.54 3.94
C ASN A 3 11.79 33.38 4.94
N LEU A 4 12.59 33.39 6.01
CA LEU A 4 12.45 32.53 7.19
C LEU A 4 11.06 32.62 7.83
N VAL A 5 10.33 33.71 7.59
CA VAL A 5 8.94 33.92 8.03
C VAL A 5 7.95 32.99 7.33
N LYS A 6 8.21 32.54 6.09
CA LYS A 6 7.38 31.50 5.43
C LYS A 6 7.61 30.12 6.03
N PHE A 7 8.82 29.84 6.52
CA PHE A 7 9.17 28.55 7.14
C PHE A 7 8.60 28.41 8.56
N ALA A 8 8.38 29.53 9.27
CA ALA A 8 7.78 29.55 10.60
C ALA A 8 6.23 29.46 10.59
N ARG A 9 5.57 29.66 9.44
CA ARG A 9 4.11 29.54 9.29
C ARG A 9 3.64 28.25 8.65
N ALA A 10 4.54 27.42 8.11
CA ALA A 10 4.24 26.04 7.79
C ALA A 10 3.78 25.35 9.09
N ALA A 11 2.51 24.94 9.12
CA ALA A 11 1.82 24.54 10.35
C ALA A 11 2.68 23.59 11.19
N PRO A 12 2.83 23.83 12.51
CA PRO A 12 3.65 22.97 13.39
C PRO A 12 3.29 21.48 13.33
N CYS A 13 2.13 21.14 12.75
CA CYS A 13 1.66 19.78 12.53
C CYS A 13 2.21 19.06 11.29
N THR A 14 2.82 19.74 10.29
CA THR A 14 3.25 19.05 9.05
C THR A 14 4.52 18.21 9.23
N LYS A 15 5.49 18.71 10.00
CA LYS A 15 6.75 17.99 10.29
C LYS A 15 6.54 16.63 10.97
N PRO A 16 5.74 16.50 12.06
CA PRO A 16 5.51 15.20 12.68
C PRO A 16 4.74 14.26 11.76
N LEU A 17 3.79 14.76 10.97
CA LEU A 17 3.04 13.94 10.00
C LEU A 17 3.96 13.38 8.90
N LEU A 18 4.84 14.23 8.36
CA LEU A 18 5.80 13.82 7.34
C LEU A 18 6.83 12.83 7.90
N GLY A 19 7.24 13.01 9.17
CA GLY A 19 8.13 12.07 9.87
C GLY A 19 7.47 10.71 10.09
N PHE A 20 6.20 10.69 10.50
CA PHE A 20 5.42 9.46 10.61
C PHE A 20 5.26 8.75 9.26
N ALA A 21 4.96 9.50 8.19
CA ALA A 21 4.85 8.94 6.85
C ALA A 21 6.18 8.36 6.34
N ALA A 22 7.30 9.03 6.61
CA ALA A 22 8.64 8.54 6.26
C ALA A 22 8.98 7.23 6.99
N MET A 23 8.69 7.15 8.30
CA MET A 23 8.87 5.92 9.09
C MET A 23 7.98 4.77 8.59
N ALA A 24 6.71 5.05 8.29
CA ALA A 24 5.79 4.06 7.75
C ALA A 24 6.23 3.54 6.35
N LEU A 25 6.72 4.43 5.47
CA LEU A 25 7.33 4.04 4.20
C LEU A 25 8.58 3.19 4.40
N MET A 26 9.44 3.53 5.36
CA MET A 26 10.64 2.76 5.65
C MET A 26 10.30 1.33 6.09
N ILE A 27 9.35 1.16 7.02
CA ILE A 27 8.90 -0.16 7.48
C ILE A 27 8.28 -0.93 6.32
N SER A 28 7.42 -0.30 5.52
CA SER A 28 6.83 -0.92 4.34
C SER A 28 7.89 -1.35 3.32
N PHE A 29 8.92 -0.53 3.10
CA PHE A 29 10.02 -0.84 2.19
C PHE A 29 10.84 -2.04 2.70
N ILE A 30 11.12 -2.10 4.00
CA ILE A 30 11.80 -3.24 4.62
C ILE A 30 10.97 -4.51 4.44
N PHE A 31 9.66 -4.49 4.72
CA PHE A 31 8.81 -5.66 4.51
C PHE A 31 8.75 -6.11 3.06
N SER A 32 8.58 -5.18 2.11
CA SER A 32 8.63 -5.52 0.67
C SER A 32 9.98 -6.14 0.28
N THR A 33 11.08 -5.59 0.79
CA THR A 33 12.43 -6.10 0.52
C THR A 33 12.64 -7.49 1.11
N VAL A 34 12.20 -7.73 2.34
CA VAL A 34 12.26 -9.04 3.00
C VAL A 34 11.46 -10.07 2.20
N ILE A 35 10.23 -9.74 1.77
CA ILE A 35 9.39 -10.65 0.97
C ILE A 35 10.10 -11.07 -0.32
N VAL A 36 10.76 -10.13 -1.00
CA VAL A 36 11.49 -10.42 -2.26
C VAL A 36 12.80 -11.20 -2.01
N THR A 37 13.46 -11.00 -0.87
CA THR A 37 14.81 -11.54 -0.61
C THR A 37 14.87 -12.76 0.31
N ALA A 38 13.82 -13.06 1.08
CA ALA A 38 13.84 -14.08 2.14
C ALA A 38 14.18 -15.50 1.65
N GLY A 39 13.93 -15.79 0.37
CA GLY A 39 14.14 -17.12 -0.20
C GLY A 39 15.59 -17.58 -0.38
N LYS A 40 16.58 -16.77 0.01
CA LYS A 40 18.00 -17.18 -0.02
C LYS A 40 18.49 -17.77 1.29
N GLN A 41 17.77 -17.57 2.40
CA GLN A 41 18.24 -17.99 3.72
C GLN A 41 17.49 -19.23 4.22
N GLN A 42 18.26 -20.21 4.68
CA GLN A 42 17.78 -21.43 5.34
C GLN A 42 16.95 -21.15 6.61
N SER A 43 17.18 -20.01 7.27
CA SER A 43 16.50 -19.62 8.52
C SER A 43 15.05 -19.13 8.32
N SER A 44 14.59 -18.95 7.07
CA SER A 44 13.31 -18.32 6.75
C SER A 44 12.10 -19.27 6.91
N LYS A 45 11.91 -19.83 8.11
CA LYS A 45 10.74 -20.64 8.43
C LYS A 45 9.47 -19.78 8.29
N GLY A 46 8.63 -20.10 7.30
CA GLY A 46 7.33 -19.44 7.06
C GLY A 46 7.33 -18.30 6.02
N LEU A 47 8.49 -17.88 5.53
CA LEU A 47 8.66 -16.78 4.55
C LEU A 47 8.71 -17.27 3.09
N TYR A 48 8.02 -18.38 2.80
CA TYR A 48 7.88 -18.94 1.46
C TYR A 48 6.52 -18.58 0.86
N ILE A 49 6.39 -18.70 -0.46
CA ILE A 49 5.09 -18.50 -1.15
C ILE A 49 4.26 -19.77 -1.00
N VAL A 50 4.83 -20.89 -1.43
CA VAL A 50 4.25 -22.23 -1.35
C VAL A 50 5.33 -23.19 -0.85
N SER A 51 4.91 -24.08 0.03
CA SER A 51 5.65 -25.26 0.46
C SER A 51 4.96 -26.48 -0.08
N PHE A 52 5.73 -27.44 -0.58
CA PHE A 52 5.28 -28.78 -0.90
C PHE A 52 5.95 -29.76 0.06
N GLU A 53 5.16 -30.57 0.72
CA GLU A 53 5.60 -31.59 1.66
C GLU A 53 5.00 -32.93 1.25
N TYR A 54 5.84 -33.96 1.19
CA TYR A 54 5.38 -35.31 0.95
C TYR A 54 4.75 -35.89 2.23
N ASP A 55 3.56 -36.49 2.11
CA ASP A 55 2.96 -37.24 3.21
C ASP A 55 3.62 -38.62 3.29
N VAL A 56 4.89 -38.65 3.70
CA VAL A 56 5.59 -39.91 3.96
C VAL A 56 5.12 -40.39 5.33
N PRO A 57 4.47 -41.57 5.44
CA PRO A 57 4.10 -42.11 6.73
C PRO A 57 5.38 -42.28 7.55
N THR A 58 5.56 -41.43 8.55
CA THR A 58 6.69 -41.51 9.47
C THR A 58 6.55 -42.84 10.21
N GLY A 59 7.32 -43.84 9.78
CA GLY A 59 7.22 -45.19 10.31
C GLY A 59 7.43 -45.19 11.83
N ASN A 60 6.32 -45.32 12.58
CA ASN A 60 6.19 -45.65 14.01
C ASN A 60 7.23 -45.10 14.99
N SER A 61 7.89 -44.00 14.68
CA SER A 61 8.91 -43.41 15.54
C SER A 61 8.20 -42.50 16.53
N ARG A 62 7.70 -43.11 17.61
CA ARG A 62 7.37 -42.51 18.90
C ARG A 62 8.14 -41.21 19.14
N LEU A 63 7.59 -40.07 18.75
CA LEU A 63 8.01 -38.72 19.18
C LEU A 63 6.94 -37.68 18.78
N VAL A 64 5.67 -38.06 18.93
CA VAL A 64 4.51 -37.14 18.94
C VAL A 64 4.51 -36.36 20.26
N ARG A 65 5.52 -35.52 20.47
CA ARG A 65 5.56 -34.61 21.63
C ARG A 65 6.16 -33.24 21.34
N ARG A 66 6.32 -32.85 20.06
CA ARG A 66 6.85 -31.52 19.72
C ARG A 66 6.06 -30.74 18.68
N GLN A 67 4.95 -31.29 18.18
CA GLN A 67 4.12 -30.63 17.16
C GLN A 67 2.77 -30.11 17.70
N GLU A 68 2.51 -30.31 19.00
CA GLU A 68 1.25 -29.89 19.66
C GLU A 68 1.36 -28.50 20.31
N GLU A 69 2.56 -27.91 20.41
CA GLU A 69 2.75 -26.55 20.95
C GLU A 69 2.57 -25.42 19.92
N ASP A 70 2.54 -25.70 18.61
CA ASP A 70 2.33 -24.69 17.55
C ASP A 70 0.94 -24.79 16.88
N ALA A 71 0.07 -25.69 17.36
CA ALA A 71 -1.22 -26.02 16.75
C ALA A 71 -2.39 -25.12 17.21
N GLU A 72 -2.14 -23.96 17.82
CA GLU A 72 -3.19 -22.95 18.06
C GLU A 72 -3.36 -22.03 16.83
N THR A 73 -3.06 -22.51 15.62
CA THR A 73 -3.43 -21.81 14.40
C THR A 73 -4.50 -22.57 13.63
N THR A 74 -5.75 -22.25 13.94
CA THR A 74 -6.96 -22.47 13.13
C THR A 74 -6.67 -22.95 11.70
N THR A 75 -6.60 -24.26 11.53
CA THR A 75 -6.99 -24.91 10.28
C THR A 75 -8.49 -24.70 10.16
N ILE A 76 -8.88 -23.62 9.46
CA ILE A 76 -10.24 -23.54 8.93
C ILE A 76 -10.31 -24.65 7.87
N VAL A 77 -10.72 -25.84 8.31
CA VAL A 77 -11.38 -26.82 7.47
C VAL A 77 -12.66 -26.13 7.03
N GLN A 78 -12.58 -25.39 5.92
CA GLN A 78 -13.73 -24.79 5.29
C GLN A 78 -14.49 -25.91 4.57
N THR A 79 -15.20 -26.73 5.33
CA THR A 79 -16.33 -27.51 4.84
C THR A 79 -17.45 -26.53 4.49
N ARG A 80 -17.33 -25.84 3.35
CA ARG A 80 -18.52 -25.31 2.69
C ARG A 80 -19.17 -26.44 1.91
N PRO A 81 -20.49 -26.64 2.03
CA PRO A 81 -21.21 -27.54 1.17
C PRO A 81 -21.08 -27.05 -0.27
N ILE A 82 -20.81 -28.00 -1.16
CA ILE A 82 -20.80 -27.83 -2.61
C ILE A 82 -22.15 -27.22 -3.00
N SER A 83 -22.14 -25.93 -3.35
CA SER A 83 -23.24 -25.33 -4.11
C SER A 83 -23.17 -25.93 -5.51
N THR A 84 -24.16 -26.77 -5.80
CA THR A 84 -24.51 -27.33 -7.09
C THR A 84 -24.37 -26.25 -8.17
N VAL A 85 -23.42 -26.44 -9.09
CA VAL A 85 -23.39 -25.73 -10.37
C VAL A 85 -24.65 -26.15 -11.12
N SER A 86 -25.71 -25.34 -11.03
CA SER A 86 -26.88 -25.49 -11.88
C SER A 86 -26.47 -25.11 -13.28
N GLN A 87 -26.29 -26.13 -14.11
CA GLN A 87 -26.13 -26.04 -15.54
C GLN A 87 -27.47 -25.54 -16.10
N THR A 88 -27.56 -24.24 -16.41
CA THR A 88 -28.76 -23.64 -17.01
C THR A 88 -28.93 -24.19 -18.43
N ARG A 89 -29.72 -25.27 -18.56
CA ARG A 89 -30.21 -25.77 -19.85
C ARG A 89 -31.43 -24.93 -20.23
N THR A 90 -31.27 -24.06 -21.22
CA THR A 90 -32.35 -23.31 -21.84
C THR A 90 -33.37 -24.28 -22.45
N VAL A 91 -34.57 -24.34 -21.89
CA VAL A 91 -35.74 -25.01 -22.48
C VAL A 91 -36.83 -23.95 -22.64
N ALA A 92 -37.42 -23.92 -23.83
CA ALA A 92 -38.48 -22.98 -24.24
C ALA A 92 -39.80 -23.23 -23.47
N PRO A 93 -40.69 -22.22 -23.37
CA PRO A 93 -41.88 -22.30 -22.54
C PRO A 93 -43.10 -22.83 -23.32
N GLU A 94 -43.86 -23.74 -22.70
CA GLU A 94 -45.26 -24.04 -23.01
C GLU A 94 -46.06 -24.12 -21.70
N PRO A 95 -47.39 -23.94 -21.72
CA PRO A 95 -48.06 -23.07 -20.77
C PRO A 95 -48.83 -23.83 -19.68
N THR A 96 -48.81 -23.19 -18.51
CA THR A 96 -49.89 -23.00 -17.54
C THR A 96 -51.09 -23.95 -17.58
N GLU A 97 -51.20 -24.81 -16.56
CA GLU A 97 -52.48 -25.21 -15.98
C GLU A 97 -52.40 -25.22 -14.44
N ASP A 98 -53.52 -24.80 -13.86
CA ASP A 98 -53.80 -24.34 -12.49
C ASP A 98 -53.99 -25.47 -11.45
N PRO A 99 -54.12 -25.13 -10.15
CA PRO A 99 -53.86 -26.04 -9.03
C PRO A 99 -55.11 -26.70 -8.43
N ALA A 100 -54.91 -27.82 -7.75
CA ALA A 100 -55.87 -28.36 -6.77
C ALA A 100 -55.18 -29.22 -5.69
N PRO A 101 -55.79 -29.39 -4.50
CA PRO A 101 -55.08 -29.45 -3.23
C PRO A 101 -55.07 -30.82 -2.53
N SER A 102 -54.20 -30.88 -1.50
CA SER A 102 -54.26 -31.70 -0.28
C SER A 102 -54.37 -33.22 -0.39
N ASP A 103 -53.39 -33.93 0.18
CA ASP A 103 -53.71 -34.94 1.20
C ASP A 103 -52.48 -35.42 2.00
N ASP A 104 -52.74 -35.58 3.29
CA ASP A 104 -51.87 -36.07 4.36
C ASP A 104 -51.23 -37.45 4.08
N LYS A 105 -49.93 -37.61 4.42
CA LYS A 105 -49.39 -38.92 4.83
C LYS A 105 -48.06 -38.87 5.59
N LYS A 106 -48.18 -39.15 6.89
CA LYS A 106 -47.40 -40.05 7.78
C LYS A 106 -45.85 -40.08 7.68
N PRO A 107 -45.12 -39.94 8.81
CA PRO A 107 -43.66 -40.02 8.84
C PRO A 107 -43.20 -41.47 8.70
N THR A 108 -42.45 -41.75 7.64
CA THR A 108 -41.79 -43.05 7.43
C THR A 108 -40.31 -42.86 7.68
N SER A 109 -39.79 -43.61 8.65
CA SER A 109 -38.39 -43.71 9.03
C SER A 109 -37.53 -44.10 7.82
N SER A 110 -36.73 -43.17 7.31
CA SER A 110 -35.71 -43.45 6.29
C SER A 110 -34.45 -44.00 6.97
N SER A 111 -34.23 -45.30 6.84
CA SER A 111 -32.95 -45.94 7.09
C SER A 111 -31.89 -45.31 6.20
N SER A 112 -30.86 -44.74 6.83
CA SER A 112 -29.64 -44.25 6.19
C SER A 112 -28.93 -45.42 5.49
N VAL A 113 -29.14 -45.53 4.18
CA VAL A 113 -28.33 -46.38 3.30
C VAL A 113 -27.03 -45.61 3.05
N MET A 114 -25.92 -46.11 3.59
CA MET A 114 -24.59 -45.56 3.29
C MET A 114 -24.37 -45.57 1.77
N PRO A 115 -23.95 -44.44 1.17
CA PRO A 115 -23.68 -44.39 -0.26
C PRO A 115 -22.52 -45.33 -0.60
N THR A 116 -22.78 -46.26 -1.51
CA THR A 116 -21.81 -47.19 -2.07
C THR A 116 -20.62 -46.39 -2.64
N PRO A 117 -19.36 -46.71 -2.26
CA PRO A 117 -18.20 -45.96 -2.70
C PRO A 117 -18.11 -45.98 -4.23
N THR A 118 -18.09 -44.79 -4.82
CA THR A 118 -18.01 -44.59 -6.26
C THR A 118 -16.74 -45.24 -6.82
N PRO A 119 -16.79 -45.82 -8.03
CA PRO A 119 -15.67 -46.58 -8.61
C PRO A 119 -14.35 -45.79 -8.74
N ASN A 120 -14.39 -44.45 -8.69
CA ASN A 120 -13.20 -43.59 -8.69
C ASN A 120 -12.31 -43.71 -7.44
N LEU A 121 -12.88 -44.05 -6.28
CA LEU A 121 -12.11 -44.20 -5.03
C LEU A 121 -11.15 -45.40 -5.07
N LYS A 122 -11.56 -46.52 -5.69
CA LYS A 122 -10.69 -47.69 -5.82
C LYS A 122 -9.52 -47.46 -6.77
N LEU A 123 -9.73 -46.68 -7.84
CA LEU A 123 -8.65 -46.31 -8.76
C LEU A 123 -7.64 -45.40 -8.07
N GLN A 124 -8.14 -44.46 -7.27
CA GLN A 124 -7.34 -43.51 -6.51
C GLN A 124 -6.46 -44.21 -5.47
N GLU A 125 -7.01 -45.19 -4.72
CA GLU A 125 -6.24 -46.02 -3.77
C GLU A 125 -5.19 -46.88 -4.47
N LYS A 126 -5.52 -47.47 -5.63
CA LYS A 126 -4.53 -48.25 -6.40
C LYS A 126 -3.39 -47.39 -6.92
N PHE A 127 -3.68 -46.19 -7.42
CA PHE A 127 -2.65 -45.25 -7.84
C PHE A 127 -1.77 -44.84 -6.66
N LYS A 128 -2.38 -44.51 -5.51
CA LYS A 128 -1.64 -44.19 -4.28
C LYS A 128 -0.70 -45.33 -3.86
N GLN A 129 -1.17 -46.57 -3.89
CA GLN A 129 -0.34 -47.75 -3.59
C GLN A 129 0.80 -47.96 -4.61
N SER A 130 0.54 -47.79 -5.90
CA SER A 130 1.58 -47.91 -6.94
C SER A 130 2.66 -46.83 -6.84
N VAL A 131 2.28 -45.60 -6.50
CA VAL A 131 3.26 -44.54 -6.25
C VAL A 131 4.05 -44.82 -4.98
N GLN A 132 3.38 -45.30 -3.93
CA GLN A 132 4.05 -45.63 -2.68
C GLN A 132 5.05 -46.79 -2.84
N SER A 133 4.75 -47.79 -3.68
CA SER A 133 5.71 -48.85 -4.00
C SER A 133 6.89 -48.36 -4.82
N LEU A 134 6.67 -47.47 -5.80
CA LEU A 134 7.77 -46.85 -6.56
C LEU A 134 8.70 -46.03 -5.66
N ILE A 135 8.13 -45.27 -4.72
CA ILE A 135 8.91 -44.52 -3.72
C ILE A 135 9.73 -45.49 -2.87
N GLN A 136 9.16 -46.63 -2.47
CA GLN A 136 9.82 -47.59 -1.60
C GLN A 136 10.94 -48.38 -2.31
N ASP A 137 10.76 -48.68 -3.60
CA ASP A 137 11.77 -49.35 -4.43
C ASP A 137 12.97 -48.43 -4.75
N ASP A 138 12.74 -47.13 -4.99
CA ASP A 138 13.84 -46.15 -5.19
C ASP A 138 14.60 -45.86 -3.88
N ASN A 139 13.89 -45.88 -2.74
CA ASN A 139 14.47 -45.64 -1.40
C ASN A 139 15.56 -46.65 -1.00
N MET A 140 15.61 -47.82 -1.66
CA MET A 140 16.59 -48.87 -1.37
C MET A 140 17.95 -48.61 -2.03
N ASN A 141 18.07 -47.64 -2.95
CA ASN A 141 19.30 -47.38 -3.70
C ASN A 141 19.73 -45.91 -3.73
N SER A 142 18.82 -44.95 -3.48
CA SER A 142 19.16 -43.52 -3.40
C SER A 142 19.56 -43.11 -1.98
N THR A 143 20.78 -42.59 -1.79
CA THR A 143 21.29 -42.07 -0.51
C THR A 143 20.64 -40.76 -0.04
N ILE A 144 19.73 -40.19 -0.82
CA ILE A 144 19.21 -38.83 -0.68
C ILE A 144 17.68 -38.85 -0.78
N GLN A 145 16.97 -38.58 0.32
CA GLN A 145 15.50 -38.53 0.34
C GLN A 145 15.02 -37.07 0.39
N PHE A 146 14.10 -36.72 -0.51
CA PHE A 146 13.44 -35.42 -0.57
C PHE A 146 12.12 -35.48 0.21
N ASN A 147 11.97 -34.60 1.21
CA ASN A 147 10.75 -34.55 2.00
C ASN A 147 9.95 -33.26 1.76
N HIS A 148 10.65 -32.14 1.59
CA HIS A 148 10.02 -30.82 1.63
C HIS A 148 10.71 -29.85 0.64
N ALA A 149 9.92 -29.13 -0.14
CA ALA A 149 10.38 -28.10 -1.08
C ALA A 149 9.67 -26.76 -0.80
N ARG A 150 10.42 -25.67 -0.70
CA ARG A 150 9.92 -24.31 -0.50
C ARG A 150 10.19 -23.46 -1.73
N VAL A 151 9.18 -22.78 -2.22
CA VAL A 151 9.30 -21.85 -3.33
C VAL A 151 9.18 -20.42 -2.81
N SER A 152 10.17 -19.59 -3.17
CA SER A 152 10.23 -18.17 -2.84
C SER A 152 10.53 -17.35 -4.10
N TYR A 153 10.33 -16.03 -4.04
CA TYR A 153 10.62 -15.14 -5.18
C TYR A 153 12.07 -15.23 -5.65
N SER A 154 13.02 -15.34 -4.71
CA SER A 154 14.45 -15.38 -5.02
C SER A 154 14.99 -16.77 -5.38
N GLY A 155 14.24 -17.85 -5.20
CA GLY A 155 14.77 -19.20 -5.42
C GLY A 155 13.91 -20.32 -4.85
N ILE A 156 14.41 -21.54 -5.00
CA ILE A 156 13.80 -22.77 -4.48
C ILE A 156 14.76 -23.31 -3.42
N CYS A 157 14.22 -23.71 -2.26
CA CYS A 157 14.96 -24.38 -1.21
C CYS A 157 14.38 -25.77 -1.00
N VAL A 158 15.22 -26.79 -1.09
CA VAL A 158 14.84 -28.18 -0.84
C VAL A 158 15.47 -28.65 0.47
N GLU A 159 14.69 -29.38 1.26
CA GLU A 159 15.18 -30.08 2.44
C GLU A 159 15.65 -31.47 2.03
N VAL A 160 16.92 -31.73 2.30
CA VAL A 160 17.57 -32.99 1.99
C VAL A 160 17.92 -33.70 3.28
N ILE A 161 17.44 -34.94 3.43
CA ILE A 161 17.76 -35.80 4.56
C ILE A 161 18.81 -36.80 4.07
N SER A 162 20.04 -36.66 4.57
CA SER A 162 21.08 -37.67 4.33
C SER A 162 20.88 -38.83 5.30
N MET A 163 20.88 -40.05 4.75
CA MET A 163 20.84 -41.30 5.53
C MET A 163 22.15 -41.57 6.30
N GLU A 164 23.22 -40.84 5.97
CA GLU A 164 24.57 -41.02 6.51
C GLU A 164 24.74 -40.34 7.90
N GLY A 165 23.95 -40.76 8.89
CA GLY A 165 24.25 -40.59 10.32
C GLY A 165 24.35 -39.17 10.92
N ILE A 166 24.29 -38.11 10.11
CA ILE A 166 24.34 -36.73 10.58
C ILE A 166 22.92 -36.28 10.90
N LYS A 167 22.63 -36.11 12.20
CA LYS A 167 21.34 -35.65 12.72
C LYS A 167 21.08 -34.18 12.32
N GLY A 168 20.50 -33.97 11.15
CA GLY A 168 20.02 -32.65 10.75
C GLY A 168 19.59 -32.60 9.31
N ALA A 169 18.38 -32.10 9.06
CA ALA A 169 17.93 -31.83 7.71
C ALA A 169 18.68 -30.60 7.16
N GLN A 170 19.41 -30.79 6.06
CA GLN A 170 20.16 -29.71 5.42
C GLN A 170 19.28 -29.09 4.33
N TRP A 171 19.16 -27.77 4.36
CA TRP A 171 18.46 -27.05 3.30
C TRP A 171 19.45 -26.62 2.23
N ILE A 172 19.16 -26.97 0.99
CA ILE A 172 19.92 -26.56 -0.17
C ILE A 172 19.06 -25.55 -0.92
N CYS A 173 19.51 -24.30 -0.99
CA CYS A 173 18.79 -23.20 -1.65
C CYS A 173 19.52 -22.79 -2.92
N GLY A 174 18.81 -22.73 -4.04
CA GLY A 174 19.38 -22.41 -5.35
C GLY A 174 18.55 -21.41 -6.15
N THR A 175 19.25 -20.56 -6.90
CA THR A 175 18.67 -19.69 -7.94
C THR A 175 18.60 -20.46 -9.26
N VAL A 176 17.57 -21.28 -9.43
CA VAL A 176 16.96 -21.69 -10.72
C VAL A 176 17.82 -22.39 -11.79
N ASN A 177 19.14 -22.54 -11.63
CA ASN A 177 19.90 -23.50 -12.42
C ASN A 177 19.58 -24.89 -11.87
N THR A 178 18.44 -25.37 -12.35
CA THR A 178 17.88 -26.69 -12.14
C THR A 178 18.99 -27.73 -12.20
N THR A 179 19.96 -27.65 -13.09
CA THR A 179 21.06 -28.63 -13.22
C THR A 179 21.90 -28.88 -11.97
N GLU A 180 22.12 -27.91 -11.09
CA GLU A 180 22.95 -28.10 -9.88
C GLU A 180 22.15 -28.75 -8.75
N VAL A 181 20.86 -28.41 -8.63
CA VAL A 181 19.94 -29.06 -7.69
C VAL A 181 19.45 -30.41 -8.23
N LEU A 182 19.24 -30.52 -9.54
CA LEU A 182 18.80 -31.72 -10.26
C LEU A 182 19.91 -32.76 -10.35
N GLY A 183 21.17 -32.33 -10.42
CA GLY A 183 22.32 -33.24 -10.35
C GLY A 183 22.38 -34.01 -9.03
N ALA A 184 21.80 -33.45 -7.96
CA ALA A 184 21.67 -34.13 -6.67
C ALA A 184 20.37 -34.98 -6.55
N THR A 185 19.39 -34.82 -7.44
CA THR A 185 18.08 -35.53 -7.39
C THR A 185 17.92 -36.58 -8.50
N ALA A 186 18.98 -36.99 -9.20
CA ALA A 186 18.90 -37.81 -10.42
C ALA A 186 18.26 -39.22 -10.27
N GLY A 187 17.59 -39.53 -9.16
CA GLY A 187 16.74 -40.72 -9.01
C GLY A 187 15.85 -40.71 -7.77
N GLY A 188 15.05 -39.66 -7.52
CA GLY A 188 14.18 -39.67 -6.33
C GLY A 188 13.00 -38.71 -6.26
N ASP A 189 12.66 -37.98 -7.34
CA ASP A 189 11.46 -37.11 -7.36
C ASP A 189 10.36 -37.70 -8.28
N PRO A 190 9.50 -38.61 -7.77
CA PRO A 190 8.52 -39.34 -8.58
C PRO A 190 7.44 -38.45 -9.22
N PHE A 191 7.23 -37.24 -8.69
CA PHE A 191 6.24 -36.29 -9.20
C PHE A 191 6.85 -35.05 -9.86
N ASP A 192 8.19 -35.00 -10.00
CA ASP A 192 8.91 -33.82 -10.51
C ASP A 192 8.42 -32.51 -9.86
N LEU A 193 8.32 -32.50 -8.52
CA LEU A 193 7.93 -31.30 -7.79
C LEU A 193 8.90 -30.16 -8.01
N ILE A 194 10.18 -30.45 -8.24
CA ILE A 194 11.16 -29.42 -8.56
C ILE A 194 10.83 -28.77 -9.91
N GLY A 195 10.47 -29.56 -10.92
CA GLY A 195 9.96 -29.05 -12.19
C GLY A 195 8.69 -28.21 -12.04
N ILE A 196 7.71 -28.69 -11.25
CA ILE A 196 6.47 -27.94 -10.96
C ILE A 196 6.78 -26.64 -10.21
N ALA A 197 7.69 -26.67 -9.23
CA ALA A 197 8.12 -25.51 -8.46
C ALA A 197 8.83 -24.48 -9.34
N ALA A 198 9.72 -24.93 -10.23
CA ALA A 198 10.39 -24.08 -11.21
C ALA A 198 9.38 -23.46 -12.18
N PHE A 199 8.46 -24.26 -12.72
CA PHE A 199 7.39 -23.78 -13.59
C PHE A 199 6.50 -22.74 -12.88
N PHE A 200 6.11 -22.99 -11.64
CA PHE A 200 5.33 -22.05 -10.83
C PHE A 200 6.08 -20.73 -10.65
N LYS A 201 7.36 -20.79 -10.30
CA LYS A 201 8.19 -19.60 -10.13
C LYS A 201 8.31 -18.79 -11.42
N ASP A 202 8.53 -19.45 -12.55
CA ASP A 202 8.80 -18.75 -13.81
C ASP A 202 7.53 -18.27 -14.52
N LYS A 203 6.40 -18.95 -14.33
CA LYS A 203 5.14 -18.64 -15.04
C LYS A 203 4.09 -17.94 -14.19
N ILE A 204 4.08 -18.18 -12.87
CA ILE A 204 2.98 -17.78 -11.99
C ILE A 204 3.43 -16.80 -10.92
N ALA A 205 4.66 -16.91 -10.41
CA ALA A 205 5.19 -15.95 -9.45
C ALA A 205 5.56 -14.64 -10.18
N PHE A 206 4.57 -13.75 -10.35
CA PHE A 206 4.75 -12.40 -10.87
C PHE A 206 5.65 -11.61 -9.92
N SER A 207 6.96 -11.70 -10.13
CA SER A 207 7.98 -11.01 -9.34
C SER A 207 8.04 -9.51 -9.68
N LEU A 208 7.65 -9.14 -10.91
CA LEU A 208 7.73 -7.76 -11.41
C LEU A 208 6.96 -6.73 -10.56
N PRO A 209 5.67 -6.93 -10.18
CA PRO A 209 4.95 -5.98 -9.32
C PRO A 209 5.66 -5.72 -7.98
N TRP A 210 6.25 -6.74 -7.37
CA TRP A 210 6.99 -6.62 -6.11
C TRP A 210 8.28 -5.81 -6.27
N TRP A 211 9.04 -6.04 -7.35
CA TRP A 211 10.22 -5.22 -7.66
C TRP A 211 9.87 -3.78 -7.95
N VAL A 212 8.84 -3.54 -8.78
CA VAL A 212 8.35 -2.20 -9.11
C VAL A 212 7.91 -1.47 -7.83
N SER A 213 7.14 -2.13 -6.97
CA SER A 213 6.75 -1.62 -5.66
C SER A 213 7.98 -1.25 -4.82
N THR A 214 8.93 -2.18 -4.68
CA THR A 214 10.13 -1.99 -3.83
C THR A 214 10.96 -0.80 -4.30
N VAL A 215 11.18 -0.66 -5.61
CA VAL A 215 11.92 0.48 -6.19
C VAL A 215 11.14 1.79 -6.00
N CYS A 216 9.84 1.81 -6.30
CA CYS A 216 9.02 3.03 -6.15
C CYS A 216 8.95 3.50 -4.69
N LEU A 217 8.73 2.58 -3.75
CA LEU A 217 8.71 2.87 -2.32
C LEU A 217 10.08 3.29 -1.81
N GLY A 218 11.16 2.65 -2.28
CA GLY A 218 12.53 3.03 -1.94
C GLY A 218 12.90 4.44 -2.39
N VAL A 219 12.57 4.80 -3.64
CA VAL A 219 12.79 6.17 -4.15
C VAL A 219 11.90 7.17 -3.41
N ALA A 220 10.63 6.86 -3.19
CA ALA A 220 9.73 7.73 -2.42
C ALA A 220 10.25 7.94 -0.99
N MET A 221 10.72 6.89 -0.31
CA MET A 221 11.34 6.96 1.01
C MET A 221 12.58 7.86 0.98
N LEU A 222 13.48 7.70 0.01
CA LEU A 222 14.66 8.56 -0.12
C LEU A 222 14.28 10.02 -0.34
N CYS A 223 13.30 10.31 -1.20
CA CYS A 223 12.79 11.67 -1.38
C CYS A 223 12.24 12.26 -0.08
N GLN A 224 11.50 11.48 0.72
CA GLN A 224 10.99 11.92 2.02
C GLN A 224 12.10 12.14 3.05
N MET A 225 13.14 11.31 3.06
CA MET A 225 14.29 11.49 3.93
C MET A 225 15.08 12.75 3.56
N VAL A 226 15.21 13.08 2.27
CA VAL A 226 15.82 14.33 1.81
C VAL A 226 14.97 15.54 2.22
N LEU A 227 13.63 15.43 2.13
CA LEU A 227 12.69 16.47 2.57
C LEU A 227 12.78 16.78 4.08
N MET A 228 13.22 15.82 4.89
CA MET A 228 13.41 15.99 6.33
C MET A 228 14.65 16.81 6.72
N ILE A 229 15.60 17.00 5.81
CA ILE A 229 16.86 17.70 6.12
C ILE A 229 16.59 19.21 6.16
N PRO A 230 16.72 19.87 7.32
CA PRO A 230 16.30 21.28 7.49
C PRO A 230 17.15 22.29 6.72
N PHE A 231 18.29 21.88 6.17
CA PHE A 231 19.25 22.76 5.51
C PHE A 231 19.12 22.82 3.99
N LEU A 232 18.25 22.00 3.38
CA LEU A 232 18.08 21.96 1.93
C LEU A 232 16.84 22.75 1.52
N PRO A 233 16.96 23.77 0.65
CA PRO A 233 15.79 24.42 0.05
C PRO A 233 15.16 23.44 -0.96
N ILE A 234 14.22 22.60 -0.49
CA ILE A 234 13.64 21.57 -1.35
C ILE A 234 12.62 22.20 -2.32
N PRO A 235 12.74 21.97 -3.64
CA PRO A 235 11.76 22.42 -4.60
C PRO A 235 10.43 21.65 -4.44
N PRO A 236 9.27 22.31 -4.61
CA PRO A 236 7.93 21.69 -4.47
C PRO A 236 7.69 20.54 -5.46
N VAL A 237 8.49 20.47 -6.53
CA VAL A 237 8.47 19.38 -7.51
C VAL A 237 8.82 18.04 -6.87
N VAL A 238 9.80 17.99 -5.95
CA VAL A 238 10.26 16.72 -5.34
C VAL A 238 9.17 16.10 -4.49
N GLN A 239 8.38 16.92 -3.78
CA GLN A 239 7.29 16.44 -2.94
C GLN A 239 6.12 15.87 -3.76
N ARG A 240 5.80 16.49 -4.89
CA ARG A 240 4.80 15.98 -5.85
C ARG A 240 5.26 14.66 -6.46
N VAL A 241 6.53 14.56 -6.86
CA VAL A 241 7.11 13.31 -7.38
C VAL A 241 7.08 12.21 -6.33
N ALA A 242 7.45 12.50 -5.08
CA ALA A 242 7.40 11.53 -3.98
C ALA A 242 5.96 11.03 -3.71
N ALA A 243 4.96 11.92 -3.76
CA ALA A 243 3.56 11.55 -3.61
C ALA A 243 3.08 10.61 -4.72
N VAL A 244 3.42 10.90 -5.98
CA VAL A 244 3.08 10.05 -7.13
C VAL A 244 3.79 8.69 -7.05
N LEU A 245 5.09 8.67 -6.74
CA LEU A 245 5.86 7.44 -6.60
C LEU A 245 5.37 6.56 -5.45
N SER A 246 5.03 7.15 -4.30
CA SER A 246 4.47 6.39 -3.17
C SER A 246 3.12 5.76 -3.52
N LEU A 247 2.26 6.48 -4.25
CA LEU A 247 0.99 5.95 -4.74
C LEU A 247 1.19 4.81 -5.75
N LEU A 248 2.10 4.98 -6.71
CA LEU A 248 2.44 3.94 -7.68
C LEU A 248 3.00 2.69 -7.00
N GLY A 249 3.88 2.87 -6.01
CA GLY A 249 4.41 1.79 -5.18
C GLY A 249 3.31 1.07 -4.39
N CYS A 250 2.40 1.81 -3.76
CA CYS A 250 1.26 1.26 -3.02
C CYS A 250 0.33 0.42 -3.92
N MET A 251 0.01 0.93 -5.12
CA MET A 251 -0.82 0.21 -6.10
C MET A 251 -0.13 -1.05 -6.62
N ALA A 252 1.17 -0.98 -6.93
CA ALA A 252 1.95 -2.14 -7.36
C ALA A 252 2.05 -3.20 -6.26
N LEU A 253 2.21 -2.78 -5.00
CA LEU A 253 2.23 -3.66 -3.83
C LEU A 253 0.90 -4.38 -3.67
N LEU A 254 -0.23 -3.66 -3.75
CA LEU A 254 -1.57 -4.25 -3.71
C LEU A 254 -1.76 -5.27 -4.84
N GLY A 255 -1.38 -4.93 -6.07
CA GLY A 255 -1.44 -5.84 -7.21
C GLY A 255 -0.60 -7.11 -6.97
N GLY A 256 0.62 -6.96 -6.45
CA GLY A 256 1.48 -8.09 -6.07
C GLY A 256 0.87 -9.01 -5.02
N LEU A 257 0.24 -8.43 -3.98
CA LEU A 257 -0.43 -9.20 -2.92
C LEU A 257 -1.62 -9.99 -3.43
N VAL A 258 -2.50 -9.36 -4.20
CA VAL A 258 -3.72 -10.00 -4.72
C VAL A 258 -3.34 -11.12 -5.69
N LEU A 259 -2.41 -10.86 -6.62
CA LEU A 259 -1.92 -11.86 -7.56
C LEU A 259 -1.27 -13.04 -6.82
N GLN A 260 -0.43 -12.78 -5.81
CA GLN A 260 0.18 -13.83 -5.02
C GLN A 260 -0.85 -14.67 -4.27
N HIS A 261 -1.85 -14.04 -3.64
CA HIS A 261 -2.87 -14.74 -2.85
C HIS A 261 -3.70 -15.69 -3.72
N VAL A 262 -4.14 -15.22 -4.89
CA VAL A 262 -4.92 -16.04 -5.83
C VAL A 262 -4.05 -17.15 -6.42
N ALA A 263 -2.81 -16.83 -6.80
CA ALA A 263 -1.87 -17.80 -7.35
C ALA A 263 -1.55 -18.93 -6.35
N SER A 264 -1.19 -18.59 -5.11
CA SER A 264 -0.83 -19.59 -4.11
C SER A 264 -2.01 -20.47 -3.70
N SER A 265 -3.22 -19.89 -3.59
CA SER A 265 -4.45 -20.64 -3.31
C SER A 265 -4.81 -21.60 -4.44
N THR A 266 -4.68 -21.16 -5.69
CA THR A 266 -4.94 -21.98 -6.89
C THR A 266 -3.97 -23.14 -6.97
N VAL A 267 -2.67 -22.89 -6.75
CA VAL A 267 -1.64 -23.93 -6.82
C VAL A 267 -1.74 -24.93 -5.69
N ALA A 268 -2.03 -24.50 -4.47
CA ALA A 268 -2.27 -25.44 -3.37
C ALA A 268 -3.46 -26.37 -3.67
N SER A 269 -4.55 -25.82 -4.21
CA SER A 269 -5.73 -26.60 -4.58
C SER A 269 -5.47 -27.53 -5.76
N LEU A 270 -4.73 -27.06 -6.76
CA LEU A 270 -4.37 -27.85 -7.94
C LEU A 270 -3.43 -29.00 -7.58
N ALA A 271 -2.40 -28.73 -6.76
CA ALA A 271 -1.48 -29.74 -6.27
C ALA A 271 -2.22 -30.85 -5.53
N LEU A 272 -3.11 -30.50 -4.59
CA LEU A 272 -3.92 -31.47 -3.85
C LEU A 272 -4.76 -32.38 -4.77
N LYS A 273 -5.30 -31.82 -5.86
CA LYS A 273 -6.13 -32.56 -6.83
C LYS A 273 -5.30 -33.46 -7.75
N LEU A 274 -4.12 -33.01 -8.17
CA LEU A 274 -3.25 -33.76 -9.08
C LEU A 274 -2.51 -34.89 -8.36
N THR A 275 -2.10 -34.67 -7.11
CA THR A 275 -1.30 -35.64 -6.35
C THR A 275 -2.13 -36.61 -5.54
N ILE A 276 -3.46 -36.58 -5.63
CA ILE A 276 -4.34 -37.51 -4.89
C ILE A 276 -4.11 -37.42 -3.36
N GLY A 277 -3.53 -36.33 -2.88
CA GLY A 277 -3.17 -36.12 -1.47
C GLY A 277 -1.85 -36.78 -1.05
N THR A 278 -1.00 -37.23 -1.96
CA THR A 278 0.37 -37.67 -1.62
C THR A 278 1.31 -36.50 -1.31
N VAL A 279 0.98 -35.31 -1.81
CA VAL A 279 1.71 -34.06 -1.55
C VAL A 279 0.78 -33.06 -0.91
N ASN A 280 1.15 -32.60 0.28
CA ASN A 280 0.50 -31.50 0.97
C ASN A 280 1.14 -30.18 0.54
N ALA A 281 0.33 -29.27 -0.02
CA ALA A 281 0.77 -27.93 -0.35
C ALA A 281 0.35 -26.94 0.73
N HIS A 282 1.30 -26.24 1.34
CA HIS A 282 1.04 -25.22 2.36
C HIS A 282 1.40 -23.82 1.84
N VAL A 283 0.55 -22.84 2.10
CA VAL A 283 0.82 -21.43 1.75
C VAL A 283 1.47 -20.72 2.93
N GLY A 284 2.57 -20.01 2.70
CA GLY A 284 3.28 -19.30 3.77
C GLY A 284 2.46 -18.14 4.36
N ARG A 285 1.82 -18.36 5.52
CA ARG A 285 0.97 -17.36 6.18
C ARG A 285 1.75 -16.12 6.64
N MET A 286 3.02 -16.28 7.04
CA MET A 286 3.84 -15.14 7.49
C MET A 286 4.14 -14.17 6.35
N ASN A 287 4.39 -14.69 5.14
CA ASN A 287 4.60 -13.86 3.96
C ASN A 287 3.35 -13.02 3.65
N GLN A 288 2.17 -13.62 3.74
CA GLN A 288 0.91 -12.93 3.57
C GLN A 288 0.69 -11.84 4.65
N ALA A 289 0.95 -12.15 5.92
CA ALA A 289 0.79 -11.20 7.02
C ALA A 289 1.73 -9.99 6.90
N LEU A 290 3.02 -10.22 6.57
CA LEU A 290 4.00 -9.16 6.34
C LEU A 290 3.60 -8.28 5.13
N GLY A 291 3.10 -8.93 4.08
CA GLY A 291 2.61 -8.25 2.89
C GLY A 291 1.47 -7.29 3.17
N TRP A 292 0.39 -7.77 3.81
CA TRP A 292 -0.77 -6.94 4.17
C TRP A 292 -0.43 -5.85 5.20
N THR A 293 0.46 -6.14 6.15
CA THR A 293 0.94 -5.13 7.11
C THR A 293 1.74 -4.04 6.41
N GLY A 294 2.65 -4.41 5.49
CA GLY A 294 3.39 -3.47 4.66
C GLY A 294 2.46 -2.62 3.80
N PHE A 295 1.44 -3.23 3.20
CA PHE A 295 0.41 -2.50 2.44
C PHE A 295 -0.33 -1.48 3.29
N ALA A 296 -0.83 -1.86 4.47
CA ALA A 296 -1.57 -0.96 5.36
C ALA A 296 -0.71 0.25 5.77
N LEU A 297 0.57 0.02 6.11
CA LEU A 297 1.51 1.09 6.44
C LEU A 297 1.82 1.99 5.23
N SER A 298 2.04 1.40 4.06
CA SER A 298 2.24 2.13 2.80
C SER A 298 1.05 3.02 2.46
N LEU A 299 -0.17 2.48 2.54
CA LEU A 299 -1.40 3.21 2.28
C LEU A 299 -1.57 4.40 3.25
N LEU A 300 -1.34 4.18 4.54
CA LEU A 300 -1.42 5.24 5.55
C LEU A 300 -0.38 6.34 5.27
N ALA A 301 0.84 5.96 4.91
CA ALA A 301 1.89 6.90 4.53
C ALA A 301 1.54 7.68 3.26
N THR A 302 1.01 7.01 2.23
CA THR A 302 0.55 7.64 0.99
C THR A 302 -0.54 8.67 1.27
N ILE A 303 -1.55 8.34 2.08
CA ILE A 303 -2.60 9.29 2.49
C ILE A 303 -1.98 10.49 3.21
N GLY A 304 -1.08 10.26 4.16
CA GLY A 304 -0.39 11.33 4.90
C GLY A 304 0.37 12.28 3.96
N ILE A 305 1.16 11.74 3.03
CA ILE A 305 1.92 12.53 2.04
C ILE A 305 0.96 13.32 1.13
N TRP A 306 -0.13 12.71 0.66
CA TRP A 306 -1.12 13.37 -0.18
C TRP A 306 -1.82 14.52 0.53
N VAL A 307 -2.14 14.39 1.81
CA VAL A 307 -2.72 15.48 2.62
C VAL A 307 -1.77 16.67 2.72
N VAL A 308 -0.47 16.43 2.95
CA VAL A 308 0.54 17.51 3.00
C VAL A 308 0.66 18.20 1.65
N VAL A 309 0.75 17.43 0.57
CA VAL A 309 0.84 17.96 -0.80
C VAL A 309 -0.41 18.75 -1.18
N ALA A 310 -1.61 18.28 -0.82
CA ALA A 310 -2.85 19.00 -1.05
C ALA A 310 -2.91 20.31 -0.25
N ALA A 311 -2.44 20.31 0.99
CA ALA A 311 -2.37 21.51 1.82
C ALA A 311 -1.44 22.57 1.21
N GLU A 312 -0.27 22.18 0.69
CA GLU A 312 0.63 23.10 0.00
C GLU A 312 0.04 23.64 -1.30
N MET A 313 -0.62 22.81 -2.10
CA MET A 313 -1.30 23.27 -3.31
C MET A 313 -2.42 24.26 -2.99
N ALA A 314 -3.16 24.05 -1.89
CA ALA A 314 -4.18 24.97 -1.43
C ALA A 314 -3.58 26.31 -0.99
N LEU A 315 -2.43 26.29 -0.31
CA LEU A 315 -1.70 27.49 0.09
C LEU A 315 -1.14 28.26 -1.12
N GLU A 316 -0.50 27.58 -2.08
CA GLU A 316 -0.01 28.21 -3.32
C GLU A 316 -1.15 28.89 -4.09
N LYS A 317 -2.31 28.22 -4.16
CA LYS A 317 -3.50 28.77 -4.81
C LYS A 317 -4.06 29.98 -4.06
N GLY A 318 -4.03 29.95 -2.72
CA GLY A 318 -4.47 31.04 -1.86
C GLY A 318 -3.61 32.30 -2.02
N GLU A 319 -2.28 32.15 -2.07
CA GLU A 319 -1.37 33.29 -2.28
C GLU A 319 -1.64 33.99 -3.62
N ARG A 320 -1.79 33.21 -4.70
CA ARG A 320 -2.12 33.78 -6.03
C ARG A 320 -3.45 34.51 -6.04
N MET A 321 -4.45 34.02 -5.33
CA MET A 321 -5.75 34.71 -5.22
C MET A 321 -5.64 36.02 -4.42
N ILE A 322 -4.78 36.04 -3.38
CA ILE A 322 -4.55 37.25 -2.57
C ILE A 322 -3.82 38.30 -3.42
N ASP A 323 -2.79 37.91 -4.17
CA ASP A 323 -2.04 38.81 -5.04
C ASP A 323 -2.94 39.39 -6.14
N GLN A 324 -3.71 38.53 -6.82
CA GLN A 324 -4.69 38.98 -7.82
C GLN A 324 -5.74 39.92 -7.24
N ALA A 325 -6.21 39.65 -6.02
CA ALA A 325 -7.19 40.51 -5.37
C ALA A 325 -6.58 41.82 -4.84
N ALA A 326 -5.29 41.83 -4.52
CA ALA A 326 -4.54 43.04 -4.16
C ALA A 326 -4.35 43.94 -5.39
N ASP A 327 -3.92 43.37 -6.53
CA ASP A 327 -3.76 44.12 -7.78
C ASP A 327 -5.09 44.67 -8.30
N ALA A 328 -6.17 43.90 -8.20
CA ALA A 328 -7.51 44.36 -8.56
C ALA A 328 -8.01 45.51 -7.65
N ALA A 329 -7.63 45.49 -6.36
CA ALA A 329 -7.97 46.57 -5.43
C ALA A 329 -7.16 47.84 -5.72
N ILE A 330 -5.86 47.71 -6.02
CA ILE A 330 -5.00 48.83 -6.40
C ILE A 330 -5.50 49.48 -7.68
N GLY A 331 -5.81 48.69 -8.72
CA GLY A 331 -6.34 49.21 -9.99
C GLY A 331 -7.66 49.98 -9.81
N LYS A 332 -8.54 49.56 -8.90
CA LYS A 332 -9.80 50.25 -8.60
C LYS A 332 -9.59 51.59 -7.86
N VAL A 333 -8.58 51.65 -7.00
CA VAL A 333 -8.21 52.90 -6.32
C VAL A 333 -7.60 53.87 -7.33
N GLU A 334 -6.70 53.40 -8.19
CA GLU A 334 -6.05 54.22 -9.20
C GLU A 334 -7.05 54.77 -10.23
N SER A 335 -8.03 53.97 -10.68
CA SER A 335 -9.08 54.43 -11.59
C SER A 335 -10.05 55.45 -10.97
N SER A 336 -10.12 55.52 -9.63
CA SER A 336 -11.01 56.44 -8.91
C SER A 336 -10.36 57.79 -8.60
N LEU A 337 -9.04 57.92 -8.78
CA LEU A 337 -8.37 59.20 -8.63
C LEU A 337 -8.68 60.07 -9.87
N PRO A 338 -9.24 61.29 -9.69
CA PRO A 338 -9.56 62.15 -10.81
C PRO A 338 -8.28 62.46 -11.59
N PHE A 339 -8.30 62.12 -12.89
CA PHE A 339 -7.23 62.36 -13.84
C PHE A 339 -6.75 63.81 -13.70
N ARG A 340 -5.59 64.01 -13.04
CA ARG A 340 -4.95 65.32 -12.98
C ARG A 340 -4.42 65.58 -14.39
N THR A 341 -5.15 66.38 -15.14
CA THR A 341 -4.83 66.78 -16.52
C THR A 341 -3.37 67.19 -16.66
N PRO A 342 -2.58 66.62 -17.59
CA PRO A 342 -1.14 66.92 -17.74
C PRO A 342 -0.82 68.34 -18.24
N SER A 343 -1.79 69.25 -18.37
CA SER A 343 -1.65 70.49 -19.13
C SER A 343 -1.32 71.75 -18.31
N GLN A 344 -0.98 71.65 -17.03
CA GLN A 344 -0.62 72.82 -16.23
C GLN A 344 0.89 72.93 -16.00
N ASN A 345 1.63 72.96 -17.10
CA ASN A 345 2.99 73.47 -17.14
C ASN A 345 2.92 74.97 -17.46
N ARG A 346 2.69 75.81 -16.44
CA ARG A 346 2.90 77.27 -16.54
C ARG A 346 3.58 77.77 -15.27
N ASN A 347 4.87 78.05 -15.43
CA ASN A 347 5.65 79.11 -14.82
C ASN A 347 5.16 79.59 -13.44
N PHE A 348 5.68 79.00 -12.38
CA PHE A 348 5.71 79.62 -11.05
C PHE A 348 7.15 79.70 -10.57
N SER A 349 7.87 80.70 -11.08
CA SER A 349 9.00 81.29 -10.37
C SER A 349 8.41 82.29 -9.37
N GLY A 350 8.31 81.89 -8.11
CA GLY A 350 7.81 82.80 -7.07
C GLY A 350 7.66 82.13 -5.72
N SER A 351 8.66 82.34 -4.86
CA SER A 351 8.57 82.45 -3.39
C SER A 351 7.82 81.37 -2.60
N SER A 352 8.61 80.50 -1.96
CA SER A 352 8.55 80.08 -0.55
C SER A 352 7.23 80.20 0.26
N THR A 353 6.92 79.10 0.95
CA THR A 353 6.00 78.92 2.12
C THR A 353 4.56 78.50 1.87
N ALA A 354 4.31 77.32 1.27
CA ALA A 354 3.09 76.53 1.53
C ALA A 354 3.19 75.11 0.92
N SER A 355 3.92 74.19 1.54
CA SER A 355 3.97 72.78 1.10
C SER A 355 3.93 71.78 2.26
N SER A 356 3.23 72.11 3.34
CA SER A 356 3.17 71.34 4.59
C SER A 356 1.77 70.78 4.92
N GLY A 357 0.97 70.43 3.92
CA GLY A 357 -0.40 69.90 4.12
C GLY A 357 -0.52 68.38 4.06
N LEU A 358 -0.01 67.74 3.00
CA LEU A 358 -0.29 66.31 2.75
C LEU A 358 0.69 65.35 3.45
N GLY A 359 1.93 65.78 3.69
CA GLY A 359 2.97 64.96 4.33
C GLY A 359 2.86 64.87 5.87
N ARG A 360 2.06 65.72 6.51
CA ARG A 360 1.84 65.69 7.98
C ARG A 360 0.71 64.76 8.40
N SER A 361 -0.39 64.68 7.64
CA SER A 361 -1.54 63.82 8.00
C SER A 361 -1.20 62.31 8.02
N LEU A 362 -0.29 61.85 7.16
CA LEU A 362 0.18 60.45 7.18
C LEU A 362 1.16 60.15 8.33
N ARG A 363 1.88 61.16 8.83
CA ARG A 363 2.84 61.01 9.94
C ARG A 363 2.13 61.01 11.30
N ASP A 364 1.05 61.78 11.42
CA ASP A 364 0.31 61.91 12.68
C ASP A 364 -0.78 60.83 12.84
N ASN A 365 -1.43 60.37 11.76
CA ASN A 365 -2.47 59.33 11.82
C ASN A 365 -1.96 57.90 11.53
N GLY A 366 -0.71 57.74 11.08
CA GLY A 366 -0.11 56.45 10.74
C GLY A 366 -0.14 55.39 11.86
N PRO A 367 0.10 55.74 13.15
CA PRO A 367 0.09 54.77 14.24
C PRO A 367 -1.29 54.12 14.46
N ASP A 368 -2.37 54.87 14.29
CA ASP A 368 -3.73 54.39 14.53
C ASP A 368 -4.24 53.50 13.40
N VAL A 369 -3.88 53.80 12.16
CA VAL A 369 -4.17 52.93 11.01
C VAL A 369 -3.43 51.60 11.14
N LEU A 370 -2.16 51.61 11.54
CA LEU A 370 -1.38 50.39 11.78
C LEU A 370 -1.91 49.57 12.96
N ARG A 371 -2.38 50.23 14.03
CA ARG A 371 -2.99 49.58 15.19
C ARG A 371 -4.36 48.97 14.86
N GLY A 372 -5.14 49.61 13.98
CA GLY A 372 -6.38 49.06 13.42
C GLY A 372 -6.14 47.85 12.52
N LEU A 373 -5.12 47.92 11.65
CA LEU A 373 -4.69 46.81 10.79
C LEU A 373 -4.20 45.59 11.58
N ALA A 374 -3.50 45.81 12.70
CA ALA A 374 -3.03 44.74 13.57
C ALA A 374 -4.16 44.02 14.34
N LYS A 375 -5.31 44.69 14.56
CA LYS A 375 -6.48 44.13 15.25
C LYS A 375 -7.52 43.51 14.33
N ALA A 376 -7.48 43.81 13.04
CA ALA A 376 -8.47 43.32 12.09
C ALA A 376 -8.28 41.82 11.84
N LYS A 377 -9.31 41.03 12.18
CA LYS A 377 -9.32 39.57 12.02
C LYS A 377 -9.98 39.14 10.72
N THR A 378 -10.73 40.05 10.10
CA THR A 378 -11.43 39.83 8.84
C THR A 378 -11.14 40.95 7.83
N ARG A 379 -11.31 40.63 6.54
CA ARG A 379 -11.05 41.57 5.43
C ARG A 379 -11.96 42.81 5.49
N GLY A 380 -13.16 42.69 6.05
CA GLY A 380 -14.09 43.81 6.27
C GLY A 380 -13.59 44.80 7.33
N GLU A 381 -12.97 44.30 8.40
CA GLU A 381 -12.41 45.14 9.47
C GLU A 381 -11.17 45.91 9.01
N VAL A 382 -10.34 45.30 8.15
CA VAL A 382 -9.19 45.99 7.53
C VAL A 382 -9.67 47.17 6.69
N LEU A 383 -10.68 46.96 5.85
CA LEU A 383 -11.23 48.01 5.00
C LEU A 383 -11.94 49.09 5.82
N SER A 384 -12.65 48.71 6.89
CA SER A 384 -13.26 49.64 7.84
C SER A 384 -12.21 50.49 8.57
N ALA A 385 -11.09 49.92 8.99
CA ALA A 385 -10.03 50.63 9.69
C ALA A 385 -9.33 51.65 8.77
N VAL A 386 -9.06 51.27 7.52
CA VAL A 386 -8.47 52.18 6.52
C VAL A 386 -9.46 53.29 6.14
N ALA A 387 -10.73 52.96 5.92
CA ALA A 387 -11.75 53.95 5.58
C ALA A 387 -12.08 54.91 6.75
N GLY A 388 -12.00 54.42 7.99
CA GLY A 388 -12.24 55.21 9.20
C GLY A 388 -11.19 56.32 9.40
N GLY A 389 -9.92 56.06 9.06
CA GLY A 389 -8.84 57.04 9.18
C GLY A 389 -9.04 58.31 8.37
N PHE A 390 -9.77 58.24 7.24
CA PHE A 390 -10.01 59.39 6.37
C PHE A 390 -11.27 60.20 6.72
N ARG A 391 -12.14 59.69 7.60
CA ARG A 391 -13.46 60.30 7.84
C ARG A 391 -13.48 61.33 8.98
N ASN A 392 -12.46 61.34 9.85
CA ASN A 392 -12.44 62.19 11.05
C ASN A 392 -11.91 63.61 10.84
N GLU A 393 -11.43 63.99 9.66
CA GLU A 393 -10.78 65.30 9.45
C GLU A 393 -11.77 66.45 9.11
N LYS A 394 -13.09 66.21 9.08
CA LYS A 394 -14.08 67.23 8.64
C LYS A 394 -14.88 67.94 9.74
N ASN A 395 -14.68 67.65 11.03
CA ASN A 395 -15.49 68.22 12.12
C ASN A 395 -14.67 69.03 13.14
N HIS A 396 -13.84 69.98 12.69
CA HIS A 396 -13.33 71.03 13.59
C HIS A 396 -13.97 72.38 13.23
N PRO A 397 -14.82 72.96 14.11
CA PRO A 397 -15.33 74.30 13.90
C PRO A 397 -14.19 75.34 13.99
N PRO A 398 -14.23 76.41 13.18
CA PRO A 398 -13.18 77.41 13.17
C PRO A 398 -13.14 78.19 14.51
N PRO A 399 -11.95 78.61 14.98
CA PRO A 399 -11.83 79.36 16.22
C PRO A 399 -12.44 80.75 16.07
N HIS A 400 -13.38 81.09 16.95
CA HIS A 400 -13.90 82.44 17.11
C HIS A 400 -12.79 83.37 17.61
N HIS A 401 -12.44 84.36 16.80
CA HIS A 401 -11.67 85.53 17.24
C HIS A 401 -12.50 86.33 18.26
N MET A 402 -11.98 86.49 19.47
CA MET A 402 -12.42 87.54 20.40
C MET A 402 -11.63 88.82 20.11
N VAL A 403 -12.36 89.93 20.09
CA VAL A 403 -11.89 91.32 19.99
C VAL A 403 -11.25 91.77 21.31
#